data_AF-A0A4Z0NWY7-F1
#
_entry.id   AF-A0A4Z0NWY7-F1
#
_cell.length_a   1.000
_cell.length_b   1.000
_cell.length_c   1.000
_cell.angle_alpha   90.00
_cell.angle_beta   90.00
_cell.angle_gamma   90.00
#
_symmetry.space_group_name_H-M   'P 1'
#
loop_
_entity.id
_entity.type
_entity.pdbx_description
1 polymer ?
#
loop_
_entity_poly.entity_id
_entity_poly.type
_entity_poly.pdbx_seq_one_letter_code
_entity_poly.pdbx_strand_id
1 'polypeptide(L)'
;MASISKTLDTLEAKLAALRSEIEGSPSDRQEAIEAAIGEARALLTELKGLREAAKATRRRAIDLSDRTDPLPLPLTPSRRMLNFEERPDPLPVPTTPSRRVIDLDAPLPIPSQGEEPIDTVVAPDDDLKLEPKGLQKREYVLKALHALGAPASPATVSLVVDRIWKVEVKASQFSSMRKGDERAWMNGRRTLMIVPAFNAFDLSARPRTVALSSWPLEQRIMGSLSDRADALRILLRARHHWVNGGNAVWLELVLSLARDFRFVIPSSEAVEEQALQISEAAKVALDDIADRDLAERKDAAARAARLSEKWQMFGRPIGLDVIDGGVHA
;
A
#
# COMPACT_ATOMS: atom_id res chain seq x y z
N MET A 1 20.26 4.11 6.86
CA MET A 1 21.36 3.81 7.82
C MET A 1 21.83 2.35 7.74
N ALA A 2 20.94 1.37 7.58
CA ALA A 2 21.32 -0.04 7.43
C ALA A 2 22.22 -0.30 6.20
N SER A 3 21.94 0.36 5.07
CA SER A 3 22.77 0.26 3.85
C SER A 3 24.23 0.72 4.06
N ILE A 4 24.44 1.87 4.71
CA ILE A 4 25.78 2.40 5.05
C ILE A 4 26.52 1.48 6.04
N SER A 5 25.81 0.84 6.97
CA SER A 5 26.43 -0.10 7.91
C SER A 5 26.89 -1.38 7.18
N LYS A 6 26.06 -1.91 6.28
CA LYS A 6 26.39 -3.11 5.50
C LYS A 6 27.59 -2.89 4.57
N THR A 7 27.69 -1.71 3.94
CA THR A 7 28.86 -1.36 3.11
C THR A 7 30.13 -1.19 3.94
N LEU A 8 30.02 -0.61 5.15
CA LEU A 8 31.12 -0.55 6.13
C LEU A 8 31.64 -1.94 6.50
N ASP A 9 30.74 -2.86 6.89
CA ASP A 9 31.11 -4.22 7.29
C ASP A 9 31.78 -4.98 6.12
N THR A 10 31.27 -4.78 4.90
CA THR A 10 31.84 -5.39 3.68
C THR A 10 33.25 -4.87 3.36
N LEU A 11 33.49 -3.56 3.56
CA LEU A 11 34.80 -2.95 3.34
C LEU A 11 35.81 -3.36 4.40
N GLU A 12 35.39 -3.45 5.67
CA GLU A 12 36.25 -3.92 6.76
C GLU A 12 36.67 -5.38 6.55
N ALA A 13 35.76 -6.24 6.08
CA ALA A 13 36.07 -7.62 5.70
C ALA A 13 37.05 -7.70 4.52
N LYS A 14 36.86 -6.88 3.47
CA LYS A 14 37.80 -6.81 2.33
C LYS A 14 39.19 -6.33 2.74
N LEU A 15 39.27 -5.33 3.64
CA LEU A 15 40.53 -4.86 4.20
C LEU A 15 41.25 -5.93 5.01
N ALA A 16 40.52 -6.75 5.76
CA ALA A 16 41.10 -7.88 6.49
C ALA A 16 41.66 -8.94 5.54
N ALA A 17 40.94 -9.26 4.46
CA ALA A 17 41.39 -10.21 3.44
C ALA A 17 42.67 -9.71 2.71
N LEU A 18 42.71 -8.45 2.29
CA LEU A 18 43.88 -7.87 1.61
C LEU A 18 45.12 -7.83 2.51
N ARG A 19 44.96 -7.62 3.82
CA ARG A 19 46.09 -7.69 4.77
C ARG A 19 46.68 -9.08 4.89
N SER A 20 45.82 -10.11 4.89
CA SER A 20 46.28 -11.51 4.91
C SER A 20 47.01 -11.92 3.63
N GLU A 21 46.69 -11.27 2.49
CA GLU A 21 47.32 -11.55 1.19
C GLU A 21 48.73 -10.93 1.04
N ILE A 22 49.02 -9.86 1.79
CA ILE A 22 50.35 -9.21 1.83
C ILE A 22 51.43 -10.11 2.45
N GLU A 23 51.08 -10.89 3.47
CA GLU A 23 52.04 -11.73 4.22
C GLU A 23 52.66 -12.87 3.39
N GLY A 24 52.11 -13.16 2.20
CA GLY A 24 52.60 -14.21 1.30
C GLY A 24 52.95 -13.76 -0.13
N SER A 25 52.89 -12.47 -0.43
CA SER A 25 53.05 -11.96 -1.81
C SER A 25 54.48 -11.50 -2.15
N PRO A 26 54.94 -11.63 -3.42
CA PRO A 26 56.21 -11.08 -3.90
C PRO A 26 56.29 -9.55 -3.76
N SER A 27 57.50 -9.00 -3.60
CA SER A 27 57.75 -7.56 -3.33
C SER A 27 56.99 -6.60 -4.26
N ASP A 28 56.98 -6.88 -5.58
CA ASP A 28 56.32 -6.01 -6.57
C ASP A 28 54.78 -5.99 -6.43
N ARG A 29 54.22 -7.05 -5.83
CA ARG A 29 52.78 -7.17 -5.56
C ARG A 29 52.41 -6.56 -4.20
N GLN A 30 53.34 -6.50 -3.25
CA GLN A 30 53.11 -5.86 -1.95
C GLN A 30 52.84 -4.36 -2.09
N GLU A 31 53.59 -3.65 -2.91
CA GLU A 31 53.40 -2.20 -3.13
C GLU A 31 52.00 -1.89 -3.70
N ALA A 32 51.52 -2.69 -4.66
CA ALA A 32 50.19 -2.54 -5.22
C ALA A 32 49.06 -2.85 -4.21
N ILE A 33 49.25 -3.86 -3.35
CA ILE A 33 48.27 -4.19 -2.31
C ILE A 33 48.27 -3.13 -1.19
N GLU A 34 49.43 -2.58 -0.82
CA GLU A 34 49.53 -1.48 0.13
C GLU A 34 48.82 -0.21 -0.37
N ALA A 35 48.98 0.13 -1.65
CA ALA A 35 48.25 1.24 -2.29
C ALA A 35 46.73 1.01 -2.22
N ALA A 36 46.25 -0.20 -2.56
CA ALA A 36 44.83 -0.55 -2.48
C ALA A 36 44.29 -0.51 -1.04
N ILE A 37 45.08 -0.91 -0.05
CA ILE A 37 44.73 -0.78 1.38
C ILE A 37 44.63 0.69 1.78
N GLY A 38 45.52 1.55 1.27
CA GLY A 38 45.48 2.99 1.47
C GLY A 38 44.17 3.62 0.97
N GLU A 39 43.79 3.34 -0.27
CA GLU A 39 42.53 3.81 -0.86
C GLU A 39 41.30 3.30 -0.09
N ALA A 40 41.28 2.01 0.26
CA ALA A 40 40.19 1.43 1.03
C ALA A 40 40.04 2.07 2.43
N ARG A 41 41.13 2.44 3.09
CA ARG A 41 41.10 3.18 4.37
C ARG A 41 40.57 4.60 4.22
N ALA A 42 40.92 5.29 3.13
CA ALA A 42 40.39 6.62 2.85
C ALA A 42 38.87 6.59 2.68
N LEU A 43 38.36 5.66 1.85
CA LEU A 43 36.92 5.46 1.65
C LEU A 43 36.19 5.07 2.95
N LEU A 44 36.81 4.23 3.78
CA LEU A 44 36.25 3.85 5.08
C LEU A 44 36.09 5.07 6.01
N THR A 45 37.07 5.97 6.00
CA THR A 45 37.07 7.19 6.82
C THR A 45 35.95 8.15 6.38
N GLU A 46 35.79 8.33 5.07
CA GLU A 46 34.73 9.16 4.50
C GLU A 46 33.33 8.61 4.84
N LEU A 47 33.11 7.30 4.67
CA LEU A 47 31.85 6.65 5.02
C LEU A 47 31.53 6.73 6.52
N LYS A 48 32.53 6.61 7.39
CA LYS A 48 32.36 6.83 8.84
C LYS A 48 31.92 8.27 9.14
N GLY A 49 32.50 9.26 8.46
CA GLY A 49 32.08 10.66 8.55
C GLY A 49 30.63 10.88 8.13
N LEU A 50 30.22 10.33 6.98
CA LEU A 50 28.84 10.41 6.49
C LEU A 50 27.83 9.76 7.45
N ARG A 51 28.19 8.62 8.06
CA ARG A 51 27.35 7.96 9.07
C ARG A 51 27.11 8.84 10.30
N GLU A 52 28.16 9.50 10.81
CA GLU A 52 28.04 10.38 11.97
C GLU A 52 27.25 11.65 11.65
N ALA A 53 27.46 12.25 10.46
CA ALA A 53 26.65 13.36 9.98
C ALA A 53 25.15 12.97 9.89
N ALA A 54 24.83 11.79 9.36
CA ALA A 54 23.47 11.28 9.29
C ALA A 54 22.85 11.06 10.68
N LYS A 55 23.62 10.54 11.66
CA LYS A 55 23.15 10.43 13.05
C LYS A 55 22.87 11.80 13.67
N ALA A 56 23.73 12.78 13.45
CA ALA A 56 23.56 14.14 13.96
C ALA A 56 22.29 14.80 13.41
N THR A 57 22.05 14.68 12.10
CA THR A 57 20.82 15.19 11.46
C THR A 57 19.58 14.51 12.03
N ARG A 58 19.62 13.19 12.26
CA ARG A 58 18.50 12.44 12.86
C ARG A 58 18.19 12.90 14.29
N ARG A 59 19.22 13.14 15.13
CA ARG A 59 19.03 13.67 16.49
C ARG A 59 18.36 15.04 16.46
N ARG A 60 18.81 15.92 15.55
CA ARG A 60 18.25 17.28 15.40
C ARG A 60 16.79 17.27 14.96
N ALA A 61 16.39 16.31 14.12
CA ALA A 61 15.01 16.14 13.69
C ALA A 61 14.09 15.68 14.83
N ILE A 62 14.59 14.83 15.74
CA ILE A 62 13.85 14.35 16.92
C ILE A 62 13.65 15.50 17.93
N ASP A 63 14.69 16.30 18.20
CA ASP A 63 14.57 17.47 19.07
C ASP A 63 13.59 18.53 18.55
N LEU A 64 13.42 18.61 17.22
CA LEU A 64 12.47 19.55 16.61
C LEU A 64 11.02 19.06 16.70
N SER A 65 10.79 17.75 16.75
CA SER A 65 9.46 17.17 16.91
C SER A 65 8.92 17.26 18.34
N ASP A 66 9.78 17.35 19.35
CA ASP A 66 9.36 17.53 20.76
C ASP A 66 9.00 19.00 21.10
N ARG A 67 9.19 19.93 20.17
CA ARG A 67 8.97 21.38 20.38
C ARG A 67 7.66 21.94 19.83
N THR A 68 6.72 21.10 19.38
CA THR A 68 5.40 21.59 18.97
C THR A 68 4.50 21.85 20.18
N ASP A 69 4.53 23.08 20.68
CA ASP A 69 3.40 23.67 21.41
C ASP A 69 2.13 23.56 20.55
N PRO A 70 0.98 23.11 21.11
CA PRO A 70 -0.24 22.96 20.34
C PRO A 70 -0.74 24.33 19.89
N LEU A 71 -0.77 24.53 18.56
CA LEU A 71 -1.40 25.71 17.95
C LEU A 71 -2.90 25.74 18.28
N PRO A 72 -3.47 26.93 18.55
CA PRO A 72 -4.87 27.08 18.91
C PRO A 72 -5.78 26.70 17.72
N LEU A 73 -6.78 25.86 18.01
CA LEU A 73 -7.74 25.40 17.01
C LEU A 73 -8.60 26.56 16.48
N PRO A 74 -8.91 26.60 15.17
CA PRO A 74 -9.79 27.61 14.59
C PRO A 74 -11.25 27.39 15.01
N LEU A 75 -11.88 28.46 15.48
CA LEU A 75 -13.31 28.53 15.80
C LEU A 75 -14.16 28.31 14.55
N THR A 76 -15.04 27.31 14.59
CA THR A 76 -16.05 27.06 13.54
C THR A 76 -17.19 28.08 13.62
N PRO A 77 -17.67 28.65 12.49
CA PRO A 77 -18.80 29.57 12.50
C PRO A 77 -20.15 28.85 12.66
N SER A 78 -21.01 29.49 13.45
CA SER A 78 -22.35 29.07 13.85
C SER A 78 -23.29 28.74 12.69
N ARG A 79 -23.97 27.60 12.83
CA ARG A 79 -25.01 27.07 11.95
C ARG A 79 -26.28 27.92 12.08
N ARG A 80 -26.57 28.73 11.07
CA ARG A 80 -27.81 29.51 10.96
C ARG A 80 -28.98 28.55 10.69
N MET A 81 -29.94 28.51 11.60
CA MET A 81 -31.21 27.81 11.41
C MET A 81 -32.01 28.50 10.30
N LEU A 82 -32.49 27.70 9.34
CA LEU A 82 -33.56 28.08 8.43
C LEU A 82 -34.69 27.07 8.62
N ASN A 83 -35.83 27.61 9.04
CA ASN A 83 -37.13 26.94 9.08
C ASN A 83 -37.56 26.58 7.66
N PHE A 84 -38.08 25.37 7.49
CA PHE A 84 -38.82 24.97 6.29
C PHE A 84 -40.03 24.16 6.73
N GLU A 85 -41.13 24.85 6.99
CA GLU A 85 -42.47 24.29 6.89
C GLU A 85 -42.81 24.22 5.40
N GLU A 86 -43.04 23.01 4.89
CA GLU A 86 -44.09 22.70 3.89
C GLU A 86 -43.95 21.22 3.48
N ARG A 87 -44.98 20.44 3.79
CA ARG A 87 -45.18 19.07 3.30
C ARG A 87 -45.78 19.12 1.89
N PRO A 88 -45.36 18.22 1.00
CA PRO A 88 -46.26 17.63 0.02
C PRO A 88 -46.42 16.11 0.19
N ASP A 89 -47.57 15.64 -0.26
CA ASP A 89 -48.19 14.31 -0.11
C ASP A 89 -47.34 13.09 -0.53
N PRO A 90 -47.67 11.88 0.00
CA PRO A 90 -46.94 10.66 -0.32
C PRO A 90 -47.23 10.14 -1.74
N LEU A 91 -46.17 9.84 -2.48
CA LEU A 91 -46.21 9.13 -3.76
C LEU A 91 -46.59 7.64 -3.58
N PRO A 92 -47.22 7.02 -4.59
CA PRO A 92 -47.71 5.64 -4.52
C PRO A 92 -46.58 4.60 -4.56
N VAL A 93 -46.77 3.54 -3.77
CA VAL A 93 -45.94 2.33 -3.69
C VAL A 93 -45.99 1.52 -5.00
N PRO A 94 -44.84 1.10 -5.58
CA PRO A 94 -44.82 0.11 -6.63
C PRO A 94 -44.99 -1.31 -6.06
N THR A 95 -45.92 -2.04 -6.68
CA THR A 95 -46.25 -3.45 -6.46
C THR A 95 -45.12 -4.39 -6.89
N THR A 96 -44.81 -5.33 -6.00
CA THR A 96 -43.87 -6.45 -6.17
C THR A 96 -44.35 -7.45 -7.23
N PRO A 97 -43.53 -7.87 -8.19
CA PRO A 97 -43.79 -9.09 -8.96
C PRO A 97 -43.13 -10.32 -8.32
N SER A 98 -43.99 -11.32 -8.13
CA SER A 98 -43.84 -12.75 -7.87
C SER A 98 -42.44 -13.39 -7.84
N ARG A 99 -42.18 -13.95 -6.66
CA ARG A 99 -41.18 -14.95 -6.26
C ARG A 99 -41.27 -16.22 -7.12
N ARG A 100 -40.20 -16.59 -7.84
CA ARG A 100 -40.01 -17.96 -8.34
C ARG A 100 -39.45 -18.81 -7.20
N VAL A 101 -40.15 -19.90 -6.89
CA VAL A 101 -39.70 -20.98 -6.01
C VAL A 101 -38.58 -21.71 -6.75
N ILE A 102 -37.38 -21.73 -6.17
CA ILE A 102 -36.28 -22.58 -6.60
C ILE A 102 -36.22 -23.72 -5.58
N ASP A 103 -36.23 -24.94 -6.09
CA ASP A 103 -36.14 -26.21 -5.38
C ASP A 103 -34.97 -26.24 -4.39
N LEU A 104 -35.23 -26.62 -3.13
CA LEU A 104 -34.30 -26.54 -2.01
C LEU A 104 -33.72 -27.90 -1.59
N ASP A 105 -33.73 -28.91 -2.47
CA ASP A 105 -33.33 -30.29 -2.15
C ASP A 105 -32.15 -30.85 -2.98
N ALA A 106 -31.34 -29.99 -3.62
CA ALA A 106 -30.11 -30.45 -4.29
C ALA A 106 -28.92 -30.46 -3.30
N PRO A 107 -28.27 -31.62 -3.06
CA PRO A 107 -27.11 -31.68 -2.17
C PRO A 107 -25.91 -30.94 -2.78
N LEU A 108 -25.35 -30.00 -2.03
CA LEU A 108 -24.16 -29.24 -2.41
C LEU A 108 -22.91 -30.15 -2.39
N PRO A 109 -22.00 -30.06 -3.38
CA PRO A 109 -20.73 -30.77 -3.34
C PRO A 109 -19.80 -30.13 -2.32
N ILE A 110 -19.23 -30.95 -1.43
CA ILE A 110 -18.18 -30.57 -0.48
C ILE A 110 -16.86 -30.46 -1.26
N PRO A 111 -16.17 -29.31 -1.29
CA PRO A 111 -14.81 -29.26 -1.81
C PRO A 111 -13.83 -29.78 -0.76
N SER A 112 -13.18 -30.87 -1.12
CA SER A 112 -12.07 -31.52 -0.43
C SER A 112 -10.91 -30.55 -0.18
N GLN A 113 -10.38 -30.56 1.03
CA GLN A 113 -9.18 -29.82 1.39
C GLN A 113 -7.94 -30.45 0.76
N GLY A 114 -7.15 -29.60 0.10
CA GLY A 114 -5.79 -29.89 -0.33
C GLY A 114 -4.98 -28.60 -0.16
N GLU A 115 -4.20 -28.54 0.91
CA GLU A 115 -3.21 -27.51 1.17
C GLU A 115 -2.06 -27.66 0.17
N GLU A 116 -1.74 -26.60 -0.56
CA GLU A 116 -0.39 -26.35 -1.06
C GLU A 116 0.01 -24.89 -0.76
N PRO A 117 1.28 -24.62 -0.41
CA PRO A 117 1.74 -23.31 0.05
C PRO A 117 1.94 -22.36 -1.14
N ILE A 118 1.15 -21.28 -1.21
CA ILE A 118 1.29 -20.25 -2.25
C ILE A 118 2.41 -19.29 -1.85
N ASP A 119 3.64 -19.67 -2.15
CA ASP A 119 4.73 -18.73 -2.37
C ASP A 119 4.49 -17.97 -3.68
N THR A 120 4.56 -16.64 -3.61
CA THR A 120 4.73 -15.70 -4.74
C THR A 120 3.61 -15.66 -5.81
N VAL A 121 2.57 -14.85 -5.57
CA VAL A 121 1.72 -14.36 -6.67
C VAL A 121 2.49 -13.26 -7.43
N VAL A 122 3.35 -13.67 -8.34
CA VAL A 122 3.73 -12.84 -9.49
C VAL A 122 2.48 -12.76 -10.37
N ALA A 123 1.76 -11.66 -10.29
CA ALA A 123 0.72 -11.35 -11.27
C ALA A 123 1.35 -11.35 -12.68
N PRO A 124 0.73 -12.00 -13.68
CA PRO A 124 1.22 -11.94 -15.06
C PRO A 124 1.14 -10.49 -15.55
N ASP A 125 2.27 -9.96 -16.02
CA ASP A 125 2.43 -8.60 -16.57
C ASP A 125 1.56 -8.33 -17.83
N ASP A 126 0.84 -9.32 -18.34
CA ASP A 126 0.05 -9.25 -19.57
C ASP A 126 -1.32 -8.55 -19.44
N ASP A 127 -1.90 -8.45 -18.24
CA ASP A 127 -3.27 -7.90 -18.04
C ASP A 127 -3.39 -6.38 -18.17
N LEU A 128 -2.25 -5.69 -18.26
CA LEU A 128 -2.16 -4.25 -18.48
C LEU A 128 -1.96 -3.88 -19.95
N LYS A 129 -1.85 -4.86 -20.85
CA LYS A 129 -1.87 -4.61 -22.29
C LYS A 129 -3.24 -4.07 -22.70
N LEU A 130 -3.24 -2.82 -23.14
CA LEU A 130 -4.27 -2.11 -23.92
C LEU A 130 -5.01 -3.06 -24.87
N GLU A 131 -6.35 -3.21 -24.92
CA GLU A 131 -7.44 -2.36 -24.46
C GLU A 131 -8.68 -3.18 -24.05
N PRO A 132 -9.40 -2.78 -23.01
CA PRO A 132 -10.76 -3.23 -22.84
C PRO A 132 -11.71 -2.03 -23.02
N LYS A 133 -11.92 -1.57 -24.26
CA LYS A 133 -12.98 -0.59 -24.53
C LYS A 133 -14.34 -1.25 -24.24
N GLY A 134 -15.15 -0.62 -23.40
CA GLY A 134 -16.53 -1.06 -23.10
C GLY A 134 -16.74 -1.77 -21.75
N LEU A 135 -15.71 -1.87 -20.90
CA LEU A 135 -15.89 -2.36 -19.54
C LEU A 135 -16.68 -1.38 -18.67
N GLN A 136 -17.31 -1.91 -17.62
CA GLN A 136 -17.93 -1.08 -16.60
C GLN A 136 -16.84 -0.36 -15.78
N LYS A 137 -17.11 0.86 -15.30
CA LYS A 137 -16.17 1.63 -14.45
C LYS A 137 -15.61 0.82 -13.28
N ARG A 138 -16.42 -0.06 -12.70
CA ARG A 138 -16.04 -1.00 -11.63
C ARG A 138 -14.88 -1.91 -12.03
N GLU A 139 -14.86 -2.41 -13.26
CA GLU A 139 -13.83 -3.35 -13.73
C GLU A 139 -12.49 -2.64 -13.93
N TYR A 140 -12.49 -1.38 -14.40
CA TYR A 140 -11.28 -0.56 -14.42
C TYR A 140 -10.74 -0.29 -13.01
N VAL A 141 -11.62 -0.08 -12.02
CA VAL A 141 -11.21 0.07 -10.61
C VAL A 141 -10.54 -1.20 -10.09
N LEU A 142 -11.09 -2.38 -10.40
CA LEU A 142 -10.46 -3.66 -10.03
C LEU A 142 -9.08 -3.83 -10.70
N LYS A 143 -8.96 -3.54 -12.00
CA LYS A 143 -7.68 -3.58 -12.72
C LYS A 143 -6.67 -2.61 -12.14
N ALA A 144 -7.07 -1.39 -11.81
CA ALA A 144 -6.19 -0.40 -11.20
C ALA A 144 -5.71 -0.84 -9.80
N LEU A 145 -6.59 -1.39 -8.97
CA LEU A 145 -6.20 -1.92 -7.66
C LEU A 145 -5.23 -3.09 -7.79
N HIS A 146 -5.45 -3.99 -8.75
CA HIS A 146 -4.53 -5.08 -9.04
C HIS A 146 -3.16 -4.56 -9.50
N ALA A 147 -3.15 -3.56 -10.38
CA ALA A 147 -1.92 -2.92 -10.85
C ALA A 147 -1.13 -2.25 -9.72
N LEU A 148 -1.84 -1.59 -8.78
CA LEU A 148 -1.25 -0.92 -7.62
C LEU A 148 -0.72 -1.89 -6.57
N GLY A 149 -1.37 -3.05 -6.39
CA GLY A 149 -0.92 -4.11 -5.49
C GLY A 149 -0.99 -3.77 -3.99
N ALA A 150 -1.62 -2.66 -3.61
CA ALA A 150 -1.82 -2.26 -2.21
C ALA A 150 -3.11 -1.46 -2.04
N PRO A 151 -3.69 -1.41 -0.82
CA PRO A 151 -4.84 -0.55 -0.54
C PRO A 151 -4.57 0.90 -0.92
N ALA A 152 -5.56 1.55 -1.52
CA ALA A 152 -5.39 2.88 -2.06
C ALA A 152 -6.61 3.77 -1.80
N SER A 153 -6.39 5.09 -1.82
CA SER A 153 -7.50 6.04 -1.76
C SER A 153 -8.28 6.03 -3.08
N PRO A 154 -9.59 6.33 -3.07
CA PRO A 154 -10.37 6.55 -4.29
C PRO A 154 -9.70 7.53 -5.26
N ALA A 155 -9.06 8.59 -4.76
CA ALA A 155 -8.37 9.57 -5.60
C ALA A 155 -7.17 8.96 -6.34
N THR A 156 -6.35 8.17 -5.64
CA THR A 156 -5.20 7.45 -6.23
C THR A 156 -5.66 6.47 -7.30
N VAL A 157 -6.72 5.69 -7.01
CA VAL A 157 -7.26 4.73 -7.99
C VAL A 157 -7.85 5.45 -9.20
N SER A 158 -8.61 6.53 -8.99
CA SER A 158 -9.14 7.38 -10.07
C SER A 158 -8.04 7.94 -10.96
N LEU A 159 -6.94 8.44 -10.37
CA LEU A 159 -5.78 8.95 -11.11
C LEU A 159 -5.20 7.88 -12.04
N VAL A 160 -4.99 6.66 -11.52
CA VAL A 160 -4.46 5.54 -12.30
C VAL A 160 -5.42 5.15 -13.43
N VAL A 161 -6.72 5.08 -13.13
CA VAL A 161 -7.72 4.72 -14.13
C VAL A 161 -7.77 5.73 -15.27
N ASP A 162 -7.80 7.01 -14.93
CA ASP A 162 -7.80 8.11 -15.89
C ASP A 162 -6.52 8.12 -16.72
N ARG A 163 -5.35 7.99 -16.09
CA ARG A 163 -4.07 8.09 -16.80
C ARG A 163 -3.86 6.95 -17.79
N ILE A 164 -4.17 5.71 -17.37
CA ILE A 164 -3.90 4.50 -18.16
C ILE A 164 -4.98 4.26 -19.22
N TRP A 165 -6.26 4.32 -18.84
CA TRP A 165 -7.37 3.94 -19.73
C TRP A 165 -8.20 5.12 -20.24
N LYS A 166 -7.87 6.36 -19.85
CA LYS A 166 -8.62 7.58 -20.23
C LYS A 166 -10.10 7.50 -19.85
N VAL A 167 -10.40 6.85 -18.72
CA VAL A 167 -11.76 6.72 -18.17
C VAL A 167 -11.88 7.53 -16.89
N GLU A 168 -12.79 8.49 -16.86
CA GLU A 168 -13.06 9.25 -15.64
C GLU A 168 -13.89 8.42 -14.65
N VAL A 169 -13.31 8.12 -13.49
CA VAL A 169 -14.04 7.57 -12.33
C VAL A 169 -13.98 8.59 -11.21
N LYS A 170 -15.12 9.14 -10.79
CA LYS A 170 -15.16 10.12 -9.70
C LYS A 170 -15.04 9.41 -8.35
N ALA A 171 -14.28 9.97 -7.42
CA ALA A 171 -14.11 9.43 -6.07
C ALA A 171 -15.46 9.18 -5.35
N SER A 172 -16.48 10.02 -5.62
CA SER A 172 -17.83 9.86 -5.07
C SER A 172 -18.54 8.57 -5.50
N GLN A 173 -18.14 7.95 -6.62
CA GLN A 173 -18.77 6.73 -7.14
C GLN A 173 -18.36 5.47 -6.37
N PHE A 174 -17.22 5.49 -5.66
CA PHE A 174 -16.68 4.32 -4.95
C PHE A 174 -17.60 3.81 -3.84
N SER A 175 -18.30 4.71 -3.14
CA SER A 175 -19.27 4.30 -2.10
C SER A 175 -20.41 3.46 -2.69
N SER A 176 -20.92 3.85 -3.86
CA SER A 176 -21.96 3.10 -4.56
C SER A 176 -21.43 1.75 -5.07
N MET A 177 -20.24 1.73 -5.67
CA MET A 177 -19.60 0.49 -6.15
C MET A 177 -19.40 -0.52 -5.02
N ARG A 178 -18.86 -0.09 -3.87
CA ARG A 178 -18.67 -0.95 -2.69
C ARG A 178 -19.98 -1.51 -2.15
N LYS A 179 -21.02 -0.67 -2.04
CA LYS A 179 -22.36 -1.12 -1.62
C LYS A 179 -22.96 -2.12 -2.61
N GLY A 180 -22.69 -1.95 -3.91
CA GLY A 180 -23.06 -2.90 -4.95
C GLY A 180 -22.38 -4.25 -4.75
N ASP A 181 -21.08 -4.25 -4.50
CA ASP A 181 -20.29 -5.46 -4.23
C ASP A 181 -20.70 -6.15 -2.92
N GLU A 182 -20.95 -5.38 -1.87
CA GLU A 182 -21.45 -5.91 -0.60
C GLU A 182 -22.80 -6.61 -0.77
N ARG A 183 -23.76 -5.98 -1.46
CA ARG A 183 -25.05 -6.62 -1.77
C ARG A 183 -24.89 -7.87 -2.62
N ALA A 184 -24.00 -7.84 -3.62
CA ALA A 184 -23.72 -9.00 -4.45
C ALA A 184 -23.18 -10.17 -3.60
N TRP A 185 -22.28 -9.87 -2.66
CA TRP A 185 -21.77 -10.85 -1.69
C TRP A 185 -22.85 -11.40 -0.78
N MET A 186 -23.72 -10.54 -0.21
CA MET A 186 -24.84 -10.98 0.63
C MET A 186 -25.80 -11.91 -0.13
N ASN A 187 -25.94 -11.71 -1.44
CA ASN A 187 -26.75 -12.54 -2.33
C ASN A 187 -26.01 -13.79 -2.84
N GLY A 188 -24.89 -14.17 -2.22
CA GLY A 188 -24.16 -15.40 -2.54
C GLY A 188 -23.20 -15.30 -3.74
N ARG A 189 -23.05 -14.15 -4.40
CA ARG A 189 -22.05 -14.00 -5.47
C ARG A 189 -20.66 -13.93 -4.84
N ARG A 190 -19.70 -14.68 -5.38
CA ARG A 190 -18.31 -14.74 -4.88
C ARG A 190 -17.31 -14.40 -5.99
N THR A 191 -17.48 -13.21 -6.57
CA THR A 191 -16.54 -12.65 -7.57
C THR A 191 -15.48 -11.78 -6.88
N LEU A 192 -14.44 -11.36 -7.62
CA LEU A 192 -13.53 -10.31 -7.15
C LEU A 192 -14.32 -9.02 -6.88
N MET A 193 -14.13 -8.42 -5.70
CA MET A 193 -14.91 -7.30 -5.19
C MET A 193 -14.02 -6.17 -4.68
N ILE A 194 -14.56 -4.96 -4.72
CA ILE A 194 -14.01 -3.78 -4.08
C ILE A 194 -14.52 -3.77 -2.63
N VAL A 195 -13.60 -3.93 -1.69
CA VAL A 195 -13.88 -3.93 -0.25
C VAL A 195 -13.21 -2.74 0.43
N PRO A 196 -13.71 -2.28 1.59
CA PRO A 196 -12.95 -1.34 2.40
C PRO A 196 -11.69 -2.01 2.96
N ALA A 197 -10.64 -1.23 3.17
CA ALA A 197 -9.56 -1.61 4.08
C ALA A 197 -10.04 -1.51 5.54
N PHE A 198 -9.28 -2.05 6.48
CA PHE A 198 -9.63 -2.05 7.91
C PHE A 198 -8.65 -1.23 8.74
N ASN A 199 -9.09 -0.66 9.85
CA ASN A 199 -8.21 -0.12 10.86
C ASN A 199 -7.63 -1.28 11.70
N ALA A 200 -6.31 -1.29 11.94
CA ALA A 200 -5.70 -2.33 12.75
C ALA A 200 -6.21 -2.34 14.20
N PHE A 201 -6.53 -1.17 14.76
CA PHE A 201 -6.91 -1.02 16.16
C PHE A 201 -8.26 -1.67 16.49
N ASP A 202 -9.33 -1.26 15.81
CA ASP A 202 -10.71 -1.66 16.11
C ASP A 202 -11.34 -2.59 15.05
N LEU A 203 -10.60 -2.89 13.97
CA LEU A 203 -11.06 -3.68 12.81
C LEU A 203 -12.28 -3.05 12.12
N SER A 204 -12.52 -1.76 12.32
CA SER A 204 -13.58 -1.04 11.63
C SER A 204 -13.21 -0.78 10.17
N ALA A 205 -14.23 -0.71 9.32
CA ALA A 205 -14.04 -0.37 7.91
C ALA A 205 -13.48 1.06 7.77
N ARG A 206 -12.43 1.24 6.96
CA ARG A 206 -11.90 2.54 6.53
C ARG A 206 -12.59 2.97 5.23
N PRO A 207 -13.60 3.87 5.26
CA PRO A 207 -14.45 4.11 4.08
C PRO A 207 -13.71 4.80 2.93
N ARG A 208 -12.56 5.43 3.21
CA ARG A 208 -11.73 6.21 2.29
C ARG A 208 -10.52 5.43 1.76
N THR A 209 -10.42 4.14 2.05
CA THR A 209 -9.36 3.27 1.54
C THR A 209 -10.01 2.01 0.98
N VAL A 210 -9.71 1.69 -0.27
CA VAL A 210 -10.28 0.55 -0.99
C VAL A 210 -9.23 -0.51 -1.25
N ALA A 211 -9.65 -1.76 -1.23
CA ALA A 211 -8.82 -2.94 -1.40
C ALA A 211 -9.56 -4.01 -2.23
N LEU A 212 -8.86 -5.09 -2.58
CA LEU A 212 -9.44 -6.25 -3.27
C LEU A 212 -9.81 -7.35 -2.28
N SER A 213 -10.99 -7.95 -2.46
CA SER A 213 -11.45 -9.07 -1.62
C SER A 213 -10.54 -10.30 -1.67
N SER A 214 -9.77 -10.47 -2.75
CA SER A 214 -8.81 -11.57 -2.91
C SER A 214 -7.52 -11.39 -2.12
N TRP A 215 -7.27 -10.19 -1.56
CA TRP A 215 -6.06 -9.97 -0.78
C TRP A 215 -6.17 -10.60 0.62
N PRO A 216 -5.06 -11.14 1.15
CA PRO A 216 -4.95 -11.58 2.54
C PRO A 216 -5.40 -10.49 3.52
N LEU A 217 -5.89 -10.90 4.70
CA LEU A 217 -6.43 -9.98 5.70
C LEU A 217 -5.40 -8.93 6.12
N GLU A 218 -4.16 -9.33 6.33
CA GLU A 218 -3.04 -8.45 6.68
C GLU A 218 -2.82 -7.36 5.61
N GLN A 219 -2.97 -7.67 4.33
CA GLN A 219 -2.82 -6.69 3.25
C GLN A 219 -4.00 -5.72 3.21
N ARG A 220 -5.19 -6.13 3.66
CA ARG A 220 -6.38 -5.26 3.76
C ARG A 220 -6.42 -4.43 5.05
N ILE A 221 -5.57 -4.75 6.03
CA ILE A 221 -5.49 -4.02 7.29
C ILE A 221 -4.48 -2.88 7.20
N MET A 222 -4.86 -1.74 7.78
CA MET A 222 -4.08 -0.52 7.86
C MET A 222 -3.77 -0.19 9.33
N GLY A 223 -2.52 -0.39 9.71
CA GLY A 223 -1.92 0.05 10.96
C GLY A 223 -1.34 1.46 10.90
N SER A 224 -0.57 1.79 11.92
CA SER A 224 0.03 3.12 12.17
C SER A 224 0.98 3.58 11.05
N LEU A 225 1.72 2.66 10.44
CA LEU A 225 2.69 2.93 9.38
C LEU A 225 2.16 2.60 7.98
N SER A 226 0.96 2.05 7.87
CA SER A 226 0.45 1.41 6.66
C SER A 226 0.18 2.39 5.53
N ASP A 227 -0.35 3.57 5.84
CA ASP A 227 -0.56 4.61 4.81
C ASP A 227 0.76 5.00 4.13
N ARG A 228 1.85 5.11 4.90
CA ARG A 228 3.19 5.41 4.36
C ARG A 228 3.78 4.22 3.61
N ALA A 229 3.68 3.02 4.19
CA ALA A 229 4.20 1.81 3.57
C ALA A 229 3.50 1.48 2.24
N ASP A 230 2.18 1.64 2.16
CA ASP A 230 1.42 1.37 0.94
C ASP A 230 1.65 2.45 -0.13
N ALA A 231 1.78 3.72 0.25
CA ALA A 231 2.21 4.78 -0.66
C ALA A 231 3.57 4.46 -1.32
N LEU A 232 4.53 3.97 -0.53
CA LEU A 232 5.84 3.53 -1.02
C LEU A 232 5.73 2.31 -1.94
N ARG A 233 4.96 1.29 -1.55
CA ARG A 233 4.72 0.09 -2.37
C ARG A 233 4.07 0.44 -3.72
N ILE A 234 3.07 1.31 -3.70
CA ILE A 234 2.38 1.82 -4.91
C ILE A 234 3.36 2.51 -5.85
N LEU A 235 4.23 3.38 -5.31
CA LEU A 235 5.23 4.08 -6.11
C LEU A 235 6.22 3.08 -6.76
N LEU A 236 6.73 2.13 -5.98
CA LEU A 236 7.64 1.10 -6.49
C LEU A 236 6.97 0.19 -7.53
N ARG A 237 5.67 -0.09 -7.37
CA ARG A 237 4.88 -0.86 -8.33
C ARG A 237 4.67 -0.09 -9.64
N ALA A 238 4.39 1.21 -9.57
CA ALA A 238 4.32 2.07 -10.76
C ALA A 238 5.66 2.10 -11.51
N ARG A 239 6.78 2.22 -10.78
CA ARG A 239 8.12 2.12 -11.37
C ARG A 239 8.37 0.76 -12.03
N HIS A 240 7.96 -0.33 -11.40
CA HIS A 240 8.08 -1.67 -11.97
C HIS A 240 7.36 -1.77 -13.32
N HIS A 241 6.11 -1.28 -13.41
CA HIS A 241 5.35 -1.26 -14.66
C HIS A 241 5.98 -0.37 -15.73
N TRP A 242 6.58 0.75 -15.35
CA TRP A 242 7.33 1.60 -16.29
C TRP A 242 8.55 0.86 -16.86
N VAL A 243 9.38 0.26 -16.00
CA VAL A 243 10.61 -0.43 -16.42
C VAL A 243 10.32 -1.66 -17.29
N ASN A 244 9.32 -2.46 -16.92
CA ASN A 244 9.00 -3.71 -17.63
C ASN A 244 8.14 -3.47 -18.88
N GLY A 245 7.24 -2.49 -18.84
CA GLY A 245 6.28 -2.24 -19.91
C GLY A 245 6.70 -1.14 -20.90
N GLY A 246 7.73 -0.36 -20.58
CA GLY A 246 8.19 0.77 -21.42
C GLY A 246 7.15 1.89 -21.60
N ASN A 247 6.10 1.91 -20.78
CA ASN A 247 4.97 2.83 -20.96
C ASN A 247 5.20 4.14 -20.18
N ALA A 248 5.34 5.24 -20.93
CA ALA A 248 5.57 6.59 -20.38
C ALA A 248 4.46 7.07 -19.41
N VAL A 249 3.25 6.52 -19.49
CA VAL A 249 2.17 6.83 -18.55
C VAL A 249 2.55 6.42 -17.13
N TRP A 250 3.24 5.29 -16.95
CA TRP A 250 3.70 4.84 -15.64
C TRP A 250 4.83 5.71 -15.09
N LEU A 251 5.70 6.24 -15.96
CA LEU A 251 6.72 7.22 -15.59
C LEU A 251 6.09 8.51 -15.04
N GLU A 252 5.11 9.07 -15.75
CA GLU A 252 4.36 10.25 -15.28
C GLU A 252 3.61 9.98 -13.97
N LEU A 253 3.08 8.76 -13.80
CA LEU A 253 2.42 8.34 -12.56
C LEU A 253 3.39 8.29 -11.39
N VAL A 254 4.63 7.80 -11.56
CA VAL A 254 5.65 7.84 -10.49
C VAL A 254 5.85 9.26 -9.99
N LEU A 255 6.01 10.24 -10.89
CA LEU A 255 6.18 11.64 -10.50
C LEU A 255 4.93 12.23 -9.84
N SER A 256 3.75 11.89 -10.34
CA SER A 256 2.48 12.38 -9.78
C SER A 256 2.23 11.82 -8.38
N LEU A 257 2.47 10.52 -8.19
CA LEU A 257 2.38 9.86 -6.89
C LEU A 257 3.43 10.41 -5.91
N ALA A 258 4.66 10.68 -6.36
CA ALA A 258 5.68 11.29 -5.52
C ALA A 258 5.24 12.65 -4.99
N ARG A 259 4.60 13.49 -5.82
CA ARG A 259 4.02 14.77 -5.39
C ARG A 259 2.88 14.57 -4.40
N ASP A 260 1.92 13.71 -4.73
CA ASP A 260 0.73 13.47 -3.89
C ASP A 260 1.10 12.90 -2.52
N PHE A 261 2.11 12.03 -2.47
CA PHE A 261 2.65 11.46 -1.24
C PHE A 261 3.69 12.35 -0.56
N ARG A 262 3.96 13.54 -1.11
CA ARG A 262 4.87 14.56 -0.56
C ARG A 262 6.31 14.06 -0.38
N PHE A 263 6.81 13.28 -1.33
CA PHE A 263 8.24 12.95 -1.40
C PHE A 263 9.06 14.19 -1.73
N VAL A 264 10.30 14.22 -1.25
CA VAL A 264 11.30 15.16 -1.75
C VAL A 264 11.63 14.73 -3.17
N ILE A 265 11.33 15.61 -4.11
CA ILE A 265 11.59 15.38 -5.53
C ILE A 265 12.97 15.97 -5.84
N PRO A 266 13.94 15.15 -6.27
CA PRO A 266 15.25 15.64 -6.67
C PRO A 266 15.15 16.64 -7.83
N SER A 267 16.01 17.65 -7.85
CA SER A 267 16.17 18.50 -9.03
C SER A 267 17.01 17.73 -10.05
N SER A 268 16.37 17.17 -11.06
CA SER A 268 17.02 16.57 -12.23
C SER A 268 16.34 17.12 -13.48
N GLU A 269 17.12 17.40 -14.52
CA GLU A 269 16.60 17.82 -15.83
C GLU A 269 15.99 16.63 -16.61
N ALA A 270 16.46 15.41 -16.34
CA ALA A 270 15.94 14.19 -16.94
C ALA A 270 14.85 13.55 -16.06
N VAL A 271 13.67 13.35 -16.64
CA VAL A 271 12.47 12.80 -15.97
C VAL A 271 12.71 11.36 -15.51
N GLU A 272 13.37 10.55 -16.32
CA GLU A 272 13.71 9.15 -16.03
C GLU A 272 14.67 9.04 -14.84
N GLU A 273 15.69 9.90 -14.81
CA GLU A 273 16.65 9.96 -13.70
C GLU A 273 15.95 10.40 -12.41
N GLN A 274 15.08 11.41 -12.49
CA GLN A 274 14.28 11.86 -11.35
C GLN A 274 13.41 10.73 -10.79
N ALA A 275 12.71 10.00 -11.66
CA ALA A 275 11.87 8.86 -11.26
C ALA A 275 12.69 7.71 -10.65
N LEU A 276 13.90 7.47 -11.15
CA LEU A 276 14.82 6.48 -10.60
C LEU A 276 15.24 6.86 -9.18
N GLN A 277 15.72 8.09 -8.98
CA GLN A 277 16.14 8.60 -7.66
C GLN A 277 15.00 8.57 -6.63
N ILE A 278 13.79 8.98 -7.03
CA ILE A 278 12.58 8.88 -6.18
C ILE A 278 12.34 7.43 -5.77
N SER A 279 12.43 6.49 -6.72
CA SER A 279 12.16 5.08 -6.46
C SER A 279 13.20 4.45 -5.54
N GLU A 280 14.47 4.82 -5.67
CA GLU A 280 15.54 4.36 -4.78
C GLU A 280 15.34 4.88 -3.35
N ALA A 281 15.02 6.17 -3.22
CA ALA A 281 14.68 6.77 -1.93
C ALA A 281 13.44 6.10 -1.31
N ALA A 282 12.42 5.79 -2.12
CA ALA A 282 11.23 5.07 -1.67
C ALA A 282 11.57 3.65 -1.19
N LYS A 283 12.44 2.92 -1.90
CA LYS A 283 12.89 1.60 -1.46
C LYS A 283 13.56 1.65 -0.09
N VAL A 284 14.52 2.56 0.10
CA VAL A 284 15.21 2.74 1.38
C VAL A 284 14.22 3.08 2.50
N ALA A 285 13.27 3.98 2.23
CA ALA A 285 12.27 4.39 3.21
C ALA A 285 11.29 3.26 3.55
N LEU A 286 10.97 2.38 2.59
CA LEU A 286 10.11 1.21 2.81
C LEU A 286 10.83 0.18 3.67
N ASP A 287 12.09 -0.13 3.35
CA ASP A 287 12.92 -1.06 4.12
C ASP A 287 13.02 -0.65 5.60
N ASP A 288 13.02 0.66 5.90
CA ASP A 288 13.06 1.18 7.28
C ASP A 288 11.77 0.94 8.11
N ILE A 289 10.63 0.66 7.45
CA ILE A 289 9.31 0.55 8.11
C ILE A 289 8.57 -0.77 7.84
N ALA A 290 8.93 -1.51 6.80
CA ALA A 290 8.16 -2.63 6.27
C ALA A 290 7.89 -3.73 7.31
N ASP A 291 8.89 -4.12 8.09
CA ASP A 291 8.75 -5.21 9.08
C ASP A 291 7.80 -4.83 10.22
N ARG A 292 7.90 -3.58 10.69
CA ARG A 292 7.02 -3.06 11.76
C ARG A 292 5.58 -2.92 11.28
N ASP A 293 5.39 -2.40 10.06
CA ASP A 293 4.09 -2.32 9.40
C ASP A 293 3.47 -3.73 9.25
N LEU A 294 4.24 -4.69 8.76
CA LEU A 294 3.76 -6.06 8.55
C LEU A 294 3.44 -6.77 9.87
N ALA A 295 4.24 -6.59 10.91
CA ALA A 295 3.98 -7.17 12.22
C ALA A 295 2.64 -6.67 12.80
N GLU A 296 2.41 -5.36 12.77
CA GLU A 296 1.14 -4.77 13.23
C GLU A 296 -0.06 -5.30 12.44
N ARG A 297 0.06 -5.40 11.11
CA ARG A 297 -0.98 -5.95 10.23
C ARG A 297 -1.25 -7.43 10.51
N LYS A 298 -0.22 -8.25 10.75
CA LYS A 298 -0.37 -9.67 11.06
C LYS A 298 -1.06 -9.88 12.40
N ASP A 299 -0.70 -9.12 13.42
CA ASP A 299 -1.35 -9.18 14.73
C ASP A 299 -2.84 -8.82 14.63
N ALA A 300 -3.16 -7.79 13.85
CA ALA A 300 -4.53 -7.40 13.58
C ALA A 300 -5.29 -8.41 12.71
N ALA A 301 -4.64 -9.02 11.72
CA ALA A 301 -5.20 -10.07 10.88
C ALA A 301 -5.57 -11.31 11.72
N ALA A 302 -4.73 -11.69 12.67
CA ALA A 302 -5.02 -12.78 13.59
C ALA A 302 -6.26 -12.51 14.47
N ARG A 303 -6.51 -11.24 14.85
CA ARG A 303 -7.76 -10.85 15.51
C ARG A 303 -8.94 -10.87 14.55
N ALA A 304 -8.77 -10.34 13.34
CA ALA A 304 -9.80 -10.29 12.31
C ALA A 304 -10.26 -11.68 11.84
N ALA A 305 -9.37 -12.66 11.79
CA ALA A 305 -9.66 -14.04 11.41
C ALA A 305 -10.67 -14.74 12.35
N ARG A 306 -10.88 -14.20 13.57
CA ARG A 306 -11.87 -14.71 14.53
C ARG A 306 -13.28 -14.15 14.32
N LEU A 307 -13.42 -13.18 13.41
CA LEU A 307 -14.71 -12.59 13.08
C LEU A 307 -15.50 -13.48 12.12
N SER A 308 -16.82 -13.24 12.03
CA SER A 308 -17.63 -13.84 10.96
C SER A 308 -17.12 -13.46 9.57
N GLU A 309 -17.38 -14.30 8.56
CA GLU A 309 -16.95 -14.07 7.16
C GLU A 309 -17.35 -12.68 6.64
N LYS A 310 -18.55 -12.22 7.03
CA LYS A 310 -19.06 -10.88 6.72
C LYS A 310 -18.11 -9.79 7.22
N TRP A 311 -17.71 -9.86 8.48
CA TRP A 311 -16.86 -8.84 9.10
C TRP A 311 -15.40 -8.97 8.67
N GLN A 312 -14.94 -10.17 8.34
CA GLN A 312 -13.67 -10.36 7.65
C GLN A 312 -13.66 -9.73 6.25
N MET A 313 -14.81 -9.65 5.58
CA MET A 313 -14.91 -9.09 4.23
C MET A 313 -15.10 -7.56 4.25
N PHE A 314 -15.99 -7.04 5.09
CA PHE A 314 -16.42 -5.63 5.05
C PHE A 314 -16.04 -4.79 6.26
N GLY A 315 -15.41 -5.38 7.28
CA GLY A 315 -15.00 -4.69 8.50
C GLY A 315 -16.16 -4.43 9.46
N ARG A 316 -15.84 -4.15 10.72
CA ARG A 316 -16.85 -3.87 11.76
C ARG A 316 -17.49 -2.49 11.55
N PRO A 317 -18.77 -2.32 11.93
CA PRO A 317 -19.37 -0.99 12.03
C PRO A 317 -18.65 -0.18 13.12
N ILE A 318 -18.47 1.12 12.85
CA ILE A 318 -17.83 2.05 13.79
C ILE A 318 -18.69 2.18 15.05
N GLY A 319 -18.07 2.10 16.23
CA GLY A 319 -18.73 2.38 17.51
C GLY A 319 -19.60 1.25 18.06
N LEU A 320 -19.51 0.04 17.50
CA LEU A 320 -20.10 -1.15 18.08
C LEU A 320 -18.98 -2.08 18.57
N ASP A 321 -18.81 -2.19 19.88
CA ASP A 321 -18.21 -3.37 20.50
C ASP A 321 -19.20 -4.52 20.30
N VAL A 322 -19.19 -5.11 19.10
CA VAL A 322 -19.93 -6.34 18.86
C VAL A 322 -19.24 -7.43 19.66
N ILE A 323 -19.78 -7.70 20.85
CA ILE A 323 -19.66 -9.00 21.50
C ILE A 323 -20.27 -9.98 20.50
N ASP A 324 -19.44 -10.61 19.67
CA ASP A 324 -19.88 -11.77 18.87
C ASP A 324 -20.24 -12.85 19.89
N GLY A 325 -21.49 -12.78 20.36
CA GLY A 325 -22.10 -13.78 21.22
C GLY A 325 -22.14 -15.07 20.43
N GLY A 326 -21.37 -16.05 20.90
CA GLY A 326 -21.46 -17.41 20.44
C GLY A 326 -22.93 -17.85 20.43
N VAL A 327 -23.37 -18.32 19.27
CA VAL A 327 -24.63 -19.05 19.17
C VAL A 327 -24.41 -20.38 19.87
N HIS A 328 -24.79 -20.45 21.15
CA HIS A 328 -25.22 -21.69 21.79
C HIS A 328 -26.75 -21.64 21.90
N ALA A 329 -27.42 -22.27 20.93
CA ALA A 329 -28.67 -23.01 21.04
C ALA A 329 -28.96 -23.67 19.69
#